data_AF-A0A1H0J5A3-F1
#
_entry.id   AF-A0A1H0J5A3-F1
#
_cell.length_a   1.000
_cell.length_b   1.000
_cell.length_c   1.000
_cell.angle_alpha   90.00
_cell.angle_beta   90.00
_cell.angle_gamma   90.00
#
_symmetry.space_group_name_H-M   'P 1'
#
loop_
_entity.id
_entity.type
_entity.pdbx_description
1 polymer ?
#
loop_
_entity_poly.entity_id
_entity_poly.type
_entity_poly.pdbx_seq_one_letter_code
_entity_poly.pdbx_strand_id
1 'polypeptide(L)'
;MKTIQSLVLAAIVLGTSACASNAAKPQPAAALTGDPAPALIARSDAITGAVVDANAFLADTSVQELAPSRTMSELAAPPSRPPVSDPWEGFNRKMHGFNNVLDRFVLRPVATAYEKVVPDPVQSGVTRFFVNLRLPVTAVNQALQGRPTQAGQSLGRFAVNTTVGIAGVFDPATSLGVPKWEGEDFGQTLATWGWQDSRYLVMPLLGPRTVRDAVAIVGDMPLSPIGKIDSASVADKLQILQMVDGRTQMLPMDRFRKDALDDYLFVRDAWAQRRNRQIYQDLTVSLE
;
A
#
# COMPACT_ATOMS: atom_id res chain seq x y z
N MET A 1 8.21 -26.57 -22.51
CA MET A 1 8.60 -25.71 -21.36
C MET A 1 9.75 -24.73 -21.65
N LYS A 2 10.68 -24.98 -22.59
CA LYS A 2 11.80 -24.04 -22.89
C LYS A 2 11.39 -22.73 -23.60
N THR A 3 10.22 -22.67 -24.23
CA THR A 3 9.79 -21.52 -25.08
C THR A 3 9.29 -20.31 -24.30
N ILE A 4 8.79 -20.48 -23.07
CA ILE A 4 8.30 -19.36 -22.24
C ILE A 4 9.45 -18.57 -21.61
N GLN A 5 10.58 -19.23 -21.30
CA GLN A 5 11.78 -18.56 -20.76
C GLN A 5 12.41 -17.55 -21.74
N SER A 6 12.37 -17.79 -23.05
CA SER A 6 13.00 -16.87 -24.04
C SER A 6 12.25 -15.55 -24.22
N LEU A 7 10.93 -15.51 -24.02
CA LEU A 7 10.13 -14.31 -24.22
C LEU A 7 10.34 -13.23 -23.14
N VAL A 8 10.71 -13.64 -21.92
CA VAL A 8 11.00 -12.72 -20.81
C VAL A 8 12.38 -12.06 -20.97
N LEU A 9 13.32 -12.73 -21.65
CA LEU A 9 14.71 -12.27 -21.76
C LEU A 9 14.92 -11.21 -22.86
N ALA A 10 14.06 -11.18 -23.89
CA ALA A 10 14.25 -10.33 -25.07
C ALA A 10 13.89 -8.84 -24.85
N ALA A 11 13.04 -8.51 -23.87
CA ALA A 11 12.53 -7.15 -23.68
C ALA A 11 13.48 -6.20 -22.92
N ILE A 12 14.60 -6.69 -22.38
CA ILE A 12 15.46 -5.96 -21.43
C ILE A 12 16.75 -5.40 -22.08
N VAL A 13 17.06 -5.79 -23.33
CA VAL A 13 18.41 -5.56 -23.94
C VAL A 13 18.45 -4.42 -24.98
N LEU A 14 17.32 -3.80 -25.33
CA LEU A 14 17.27 -2.71 -26.32
C LEU A 14 16.72 -1.42 -25.71
N GLY A 15 17.60 -0.55 -25.20
CA GLY A 15 17.19 0.71 -24.57
C GLY A 15 18.31 1.73 -24.24
N THR A 16 19.55 1.53 -24.67
CA THR A 16 20.67 2.46 -24.38
C THR A 16 21.47 2.81 -25.63
N SER A 17 21.05 3.86 -26.37
CA SER A 17 21.90 4.81 -27.11
C SER A 17 21.08 5.71 -28.05
N ALA A 18 20.85 6.96 -27.65
CA ALA A 18 20.63 8.09 -28.56
C ALA A 18 20.93 9.40 -27.80
N CYS A 19 21.94 10.15 -28.25
CA CYS A 19 22.35 11.40 -27.62
C CYS A 19 21.76 12.64 -28.30
N ALA A 20 21.75 13.73 -27.53
CA ALA A 20 21.95 15.12 -27.95
C ALA A 20 20.75 16.00 -28.40
N SER A 21 20.66 17.11 -27.67
CA SER A 21 20.38 18.48 -28.15
C SER A 21 18.97 18.87 -28.59
N ASN A 22 18.28 19.61 -27.71
CA ASN A 22 18.14 21.05 -28.01
C ASN A 22 18.08 21.90 -26.72
N ALA A 23 18.69 23.09 -26.75
CA ALA A 23 18.77 23.98 -25.60
C ALA A 23 17.98 25.28 -25.84
N ALA A 24 17.23 25.74 -24.84
CA ALA A 24 16.59 27.05 -24.81
C ALA A 24 16.94 27.78 -23.49
N LYS A 25 17.25 29.08 -23.58
CA LYS A 25 17.81 29.89 -22.49
C LYS A 25 16.78 30.27 -21.41
N PRO A 26 17.21 30.52 -20.16
CA PRO A 26 16.38 31.13 -19.11
C PRO A 26 16.41 32.67 -19.18
N GLN A 27 15.39 33.32 -18.59
CA GLN A 27 15.39 34.76 -18.31
C GLN A 27 14.79 35.02 -16.90
N PRO A 28 15.32 35.96 -16.09
CA PRO A 28 15.15 35.93 -14.63
C PRO A 28 14.03 36.84 -14.09
N ALA A 29 13.78 36.70 -12.79
CA ALA A 29 12.73 37.37 -12.02
C ALA A 29 12.96 38.87 -11.76
N ALA A 30 11.88 39.58 -11.45
CA ALA A 30 11.86 40.84 -10.73
C ALA A 30 10.79 40.77 -9.62
N ALA A 31 11.09 41.28 -8.43
CA ALA A 31 10.24 41.19 -7.24
C ALA A 31 10.01 42.57 -6.61
N LEU A 32 8.75 42.90 -6.28
CA LEU A 32 8.25 44.01 -5.45
C LEU A 32 6.81 43.66 -5.00
N THR A 33 6.21 44.10 -3.88
CA THR A 33 6.68 44.54 -2.54
C THR A 33 5.46 44.60 -1.61
N GLY A 34 5.57 44.13 -0.35
CA GLY A 34 4.73 44.58 0.77
C GLY A 34 3.50 43.73 1.14
N ASP A 35 3.46 43.33 2.41
CA ASP A 35 2.26 42.94 3.20
C ASP A 35 1.35 44.16 3.50
N PRO A 36 0.13 44.03 4.08
CA PRO A 36 -0.48 42.83 4.71
C PRO A 36 -1.93 42.51 4.26
N ALA A 37 -2.48 41.40 4.77
CA ALA A 37 -3.92 41.09 4.73
C ALA A 37 -4.77 42.11 5.54
N PRO A 38 -6.07 42.30 5.24
CA PRO A 38 -7.08 41.40 5.83
C PRO A 38 -8.40 41.18 5.04
N ALA A 39 -9.19 40.22 5.55
CA ALA A 39 -10.66 40.15 5.57
C ALA A 39 -11.51 39.93 4.29
N LEU A 40 -12.39 38.94 4.45
CA LEU A 40 -13.63 38.63 3.74
C LEU A 40 -14.49 39.84 3.30
N ILE A 41 -15.16 39.73 2.14
CA ILE A 41 -16.61 39.94 1.98
C ILE A 41 -17.07 39.37 0.61
N ALA A 42 -18.31 38.87 0.57
CA ALA A 42 -18.91 38.21 -0.60
C ALA A 42 -19.52 39.20 -1.62
N ARG A 43 -19.71 38.72 -2.85
CA ARG A 43 -20.91 39.05 -3.65
C ARG A 43 -21.45 37.82 -4.37
N SER A 44 -22.73 37.58 -4.20
CA SER A 44 -23.55 36.71 -5.05
C SER A 44 -24.09 37.53 -6.22
N ASP A 45 -24.28 36.91 -7.39
CA ASP A 45 -25.31 37.34 -8.33
C ASP A 45 -25.89 36.15 -9.11
N ALA A 46 -27.22 36.11 -9.19
CA ALA A 46 -28.07 35.41 -10.15
C ALA A 46 -27.90 33.88 -10.39
N ILE A 47 -28.73 33.08 -9.69
CA ILE A 47 -29.78 32.31 -10.40
C ILE A 47 -31.12 32.56 -9.71
N THR A 48 -32.05 33.18 -10.42
CA THR A 48 -33.44 33.41 -10.02
C THR A 48 -34.33 32.34 -10.66
N GLY A 49 -35.33 31.81 -9.94
CA GLY A 49 -36.44 31.12 -10.61
C GLY A 49 -37.01 29.85 -9.96
N ALA A 50 -37.48 29.92 -8.72
CA ALA A 50 -38.50 28.99 -8.22
C ALA A 50 -39.31 29.67 -7.11
N VAL A 51 -40.50 30.18 -7.45
CA VAL A 51 -41.43 30.76 -6.47
C VAL A 51 -42.40 29.66 -6.04
N VAL A 52 -42.41 29.32 -4.75
CA VAL A 52 -43.42 28.46 -4.13
C VAL A 52 -43.96 29.19 -2.90
N ASP A 53 -45.28 29.25 -2.78
CA ASP A 53 -45.98 30.07 -1.79
C ASP A 53 -45.63 29.72 -0.33
N ALA A 54 -45.25 30.75 0.44
CA ALA A 54 -44.76 30.60 1.81
C ALA A 54 -45.87 30.43 2.87
N ASN A 55 -47.15 30.52 2.48
CA ASN A 55 -48.28 30.55 3.42
C ASN A 55 -48.86 29.17 3.80
N ALA A 56 -48.28 28.07 3.31
CA ALA A 56 -48.74 26.71 3.63
C ALA A 56 -48.03 26.06 4.85
N PHE A 57 -47.03 26.71 5.46
CA PHE A 57 -46.14 26.08 6.46
C PHE A 57 -46.48 26.40 7.93
N LEU A 58 -47.55 27.14 8.22
CA LEU A 58 -47.89 27.60 9.58
C LEU A 58 -49.12 26.88 10.19
N ALA A 59 -49.27 25.58 9.90
CA ALA A 59 -50.41 24.78 10.36
C ALA A 59 -50.04 23.38 10.91
N ASP A 60 -48.87 23.23 11.53
CA ASP A 60 -48.63 22.17 12.53
C ASP A 60 -47.69 22.69 13.63
N THR A 61 -48.28 23.28 14.67
CA THR A 61 -47.59 23.60 15.92
C THR A 61 -48.10 22.67 17.01
N SER A 62 -47.72 21.40 16.91
CA SER A 62 -47.79 20.45 18.01
C SER A 62 -46.42 20.37 18.71
N VAL A 63 -46.42 20.52 20.04
CA VAL A 63 -45.20 20.75 20.83
C VAL A 63 -44.42 19.44 20.98
N GLN A 64 -43.31 19.29 20.25
CA GLN A 64 -42.41 18.15 20.45
C GLN A 64 -41.21 18.53 21.34
N GLU A 65 -41.31 18.01 22.56
CA GLU A 65 -40.41 18.02 23.71
C GLU A 65 -38.90 18.20 23.43
N LEU A 66 -38.27 19.10 24.18
CA LEU A 66 -36.83 19.37 24.16
C LEU A 66 -36.03 18.14 24.62
N ALA A 67 -35.51 17.35 23.67
CA ALA A 67 -34.50 16.34 23.97
C ALA A 67 -33.23 17.00 24.54
N PRO A 68 -32.65 16.48 25.64
CA PRO A 68 -31.58 17.17 26.35
C PRO A 68 -30.30 17.26 25.52
N SER A 69 -29.56 18.34 25.76
CA SER A 69 -28.26 18.64 25.14
C SER A 69 -27.35 17.41 25.06
N ARG A 70 -27.05 16.95 23.85
CA ARG A 70 -26.04 15.92 23.61
C ARG A 70 -24.70 16.41 24.18
N THR A 71 -24.26 15.77 25.25
CA THR A 71 -22.92 15.98 25.78
C THR A 71 -21.90 15.59 24.70
N MET A 72 -20.75 16.27 24.64
CA MET A 72 -19.67 15.96 23.70
C MET A 72 -18.95 14.63 24.01
N SER A 73 -19.60 13.72 24.73
CA SER A 73 -19.08 12.44 25.20
C SER A 73 -19.32 11.28 24.22
N GLU A 74 -20.02 11.52 23.12
CA GLU A 74 -20.31 10.51 22.08
C GLU A 74 -19.63 10.83 20.73
N LEU A 75 -18.48 11.53 20.76
CA LEU A 75 -17.47 11.24 19.75
C LEU A 75 -16.81 9.92 20.16
N ALA A 76 -17.41 8.80 19.74
CA ALA A 76 -16.94 7.47 20.06
C ALA A 76 -15.44 7.36 19.78
N ALA A 77 -14.65 7.19 20.84
CA ALA A 77 -13.23 6.94 20.71
C ALA A 77 -13.03 5.74 19.78
N PRO A 78 -12.08 5.78 18.83
CA PRO A 78 -11.82 4.62 17.99
C PRO A 78 -11.58 3.41 18.88
N PRO A 79 -12.15 2.24 18.56
CA PRO A 79 -12.20 1.09 19.48
C PRO A 79 -10.82 0.85 20.08
N SER A 80 -10.75 0.83 21.41
CA SER A 80 -9.52 0.74 22.17
C SER A 80 -8.78 -0.51 21.71
N ARG A 81 -7.77 -0.31 20.86
CA ARG A 81 -7.08 -1.42 20.19
C ARG A 81 -6.44 -2.30 21.28
N PRO A 82 -6.57 -3.63 21.19
CA PRO A 82 -5.79 -4.49 22.09
C PRO A 82 -4.31 -4.10 21.93
N PRO A 83 -3.58 -3.87 23.03
CA PRO A 83 -2.20 -3.44 22.97
C PRO A 83 -1.37 -4.47 22.21
N VAL A 84 -0.47 -4.02 21.33
CA VAL A 84 0.38 -4.92 20.55
C VAL A 84 1.22 -5.78 21.49
N SER A 85 1.01 -7.09 21.46
CA SER A 85 1.74 -8.04 22.31
C SER A 85 3.20 -8.10 21.85
N ASP A 86 4.07 -7.43 22.60
CA ASP A 86 5.48 -7.18 22.28
C ASP A 86 6.41 -7.69 23.40
N PRO A 87 6.51 -9.02 23.65
CA PRO A 87 7.33 -9.56 24.74
C PRO A 87 8.85 -9.37 24.55
N TRP A 88 9.25 -8.91 23.36
CA TRP A 88 10.65 -8.78 22.95
C TRP A 88 11.01 -7.32 22.61
N GLU A 89 10.29 -6.34 23.16
CA GLU A 89 10.49 -4.90 22.87
C GLU A 89 11.97 -4.48 22.90
N GLY A 90 12.75 -4.93 23.88
CA GLY A 90 14.19 -4.62 23.97
C GLY A 90 15.06 -5.20 22.85
N PHE A 91 14.67 -6.33 22.25
CA PHE A 91 15.30 -6.86 21.02
C PHE A 91 14.75 -6.14 19.79
N ASN A 92 13.43 -5.96 19.73
CA ASN A 92 12.72 -5.34 18.61
C ASN A 92 13.18 -3.89 18.37
N ARG A 93 13.39 -3.09 19.43
CA ARG A 93 13.99 -1.75 19.37
C ARG A 93 15.43 -1.76 18.84
N LYS A 94 16.24 -2.76 19.20
CA LYS A 94 17.61 -2.90 18.66
C LYS A 94 17.61 -3.24 17.17
N MET A 95 16.76 -4.18 16.74
CA MET A 95 16.59 -4.52 15.33
C MET A 95 15.99 -3.35 14.53
N HIS A 96 15.06 -2.59 15.12
CA HIS A 96 14.54 -1.36 14.53
C HIS A 96 15.62 -0.30 14.35
N GLY A 97 16.50 -0.12 15.34
CA GLY A 97 17.68 0.73 15.23
C GLY A 97 18.62 0.31 14.09
N PHE A 98 18.94 -0.99 14.00
CA PHE A 98 19.74 -1.56 12.90
C PHE A 98 19.09 -1.32 11.52
N ASN A 99 17.79 -1.60 11.40
CA ASN A 99 17.03 -1.36 10.16
C ASN A 99 17.00 0.13 9.79
N ASN A 100 16.83 1.03 10.76
CA ASN A 100 16.86 2.48 10.54
C ASN A 100 18.25 3.01 10.14
N VAL A 101 19.34 2.40 10.63
CA VAL A 101 20.71 2.71 10.17
C VAL A 101 20.88 2.28 8.72
N LEU A 102 20.54 1.03 8.38
CA LEU A 102 20.63 0.54 7.01
C LEU A 102 19.73 1.33 6.04
N ASP A 103 18.52 1.68 6.46
CA ASP A 103 17.61 2.51 5.66
C ASP A 103 18.25 3.87 5.37
N ARG A 104 18.74 4.56 6.42
CA ARG A 104 19.33 5.89 6.30
C ARG A 104 20.54 5.94 5.36
N PHE A 105 21.40 4.92 5.39
CA PHE A 105 22.67 4.91 4.65
C PHE A 105 22.62 4.17 3.30
N VAL A 106 21.68 3.25 3.11
CA VAL A 106 21.62 2.40 1.90
C VAL A 106 20.27 2.48 1.20
N LEU A 107 19.18 2.04 1.85
CA LEU A 107 17.89 1.87 1.15
C LEU A 107 17.27 3.20 0.72
N ARG A 108 17.26 4.20 1.62
CA ARG A 108 16.66 5.52 1.37
C ARG A 108 17.42 6.33 0.31
N PRO A 109 18.77 6.42 0.32
CA PRO A 109 19.51 7.02 -0.80
C PRO A 109 19.24 6.34 -2.15
N VAL A 110 19.21 5.01 -2.19
CA VAL A 110 18.94 4.26 -3.43
C VAL A 110 17.50 4.45 -3.90
N ALA A 111 16.52 4.43 -3.01
CA ALA A 111 15.12 4.71 -3.32
C ALA A 111 14.92 6.14 -3.86
N THR A 112 15.52 7.16 -3.22
CA THR A 112 15.47 8.54 -3.72
C THR A 112 16.20 8.72 -5.06
N ALA A 113 17.25 7.93 -5.34
CA ALA A 113 17.89 7.93 -6.65
C ALA A 113 17.00 7.27 -7.72
N TYR A 114 16.37 6.14 -7.39
CA TYR A 114 15.41 5.44 -8.25
C TYR A 114 14.21 6.34 -8.60
N GLU A 115 13.59 6.97 -7.59
CA GLU A 115 12.49 7.94 -7.74
C GLU A 115 12.82 9.08 -8.71
N LYS A 116 14.07 9.58 -8.67
CA LYS A 116 14.54 10.70 -9.50
C LYS A 116 14.95 10.31 -10.93
N VAL A 117 15.39 9.08 -11.13
CA VAL A 117 15.94 8.62 -12.43
C VAL A 117 14.88 7.91 -13.27
N VAL A 118 13.93 7.22 -12.63
CA VAL A 118 12.93 6.39 -13.32
C VAL A 118 11.60 7.14 -13.40
N PRO A 119 11.03 7.39 -14.60
CA PRO A 119 9.75 8.08 -14.72
C PRO A 119 8.58 7.32 -14.07
N ASP A 120 7.61 8.04 -13.50
CA ASP A 120 6.44 7.47 -12.79
C ASP A 120 5.70 6.34 -13.53
N PRO A 121 5.51 6.38 -14.88
CA PRO A 121 4.87 5.27 -15.60
C PRO A 121 5.68 3.97 -15.53
N VAL A 122 7.02 4.07 -15.52
CA VAL A 122 7.93 2.93 -15.43
C VAL A 122 7.97 2.40 -14.00
N GLN A 123 8.07 3.27 -12.99
CA GLN A 123 7.95 2.87 -11.57
C GLN A 123 6.62 2.13 -11.32
N SER A 124 5.51 2.71 -11.78
CA SER A 124 4.18 2.10 -11.69
C SER A 124 4.12 0.73 -12.38
N GLY A 125 4.83 0.56 -13.51
CA GLY A 125 4.94 -0.73 -14.20
C GLY A 125 5.72 -1.77 -13.40
N VAL A 126 6.83 -1.38 -12.77
CA VAL A 126 7.63 -2.25 -11.87
C VAL A 126 6.82 -2.66 -10.63
N THR A 127 6.11 -1.70 -10.01
CA THR A 127 5.18 -1.99 -8.90
C THR A 127 4.10 -2.99 -9.32
N ARG A 128 3.43 -2.79 -10.47
CA ARG A 128 2.40 -3.72 -10.97
C ARG A 128 2.97 -5.11 -11.26
N PHE A 129 4.17 -5.20 -11.84
CA PHE A 129 4.87 -6.45 -12.08
C PHE A 129 5.09 -7.24 -10.78
N PHE A 130 5.59 -6.61 -9.71
CA PHE A 130 5.77 -7.29 -8.43
C PHE A 130 4.47 -7.64 -7.71
N VAL A 131 3.39 -6.86 -7.91
CA VAL A 131 2.04 -7.24 -7.45
C VAL A 131 1.54 -8.46 -8.23
N ASN A 132 1.71 -8.49 -9.55
CA ASN A 132 1.34 -9.62 -10.40
C ASN A 132 2.07 -10.92 -9.99
N LEU A 133 3.38 -10.85 -9.73
CA LEU A 133 4.16 -12.00 -9.26
C LEU A 133 3.69 -12.59 -7.92
N ARG A 134 2.94 -11.84 -7.11
CA ARG A 134 2.36 -12.35 -5.85
C ARG A 134 0.99 -13.01 -6.03
N LEU A 135 0.29 -12.76 -7.13
CA LEU A 135 -1.07 -13.31 -7.37
C LEU A 135 -1.16 -14.85 -7.29
N PRO A 136 -0.16 -15.66 -7.73
CA PRO A 136 -0.20 -17.11 -7.53
C PRO A 136 -0.15 -17.51 -6.05
N VAL A 137 0.65 -16.81 -5.24
CA VAL A 137 0.75 -17.02 -3.78
C VAL A 137 -0.57 -16.64 -3.11
N THR A 138 -1.11 -15.48 -3.49
CA THR A 138 -2.41 -14.98 -3.02
C THR A 138 -3.54 -15.94 -3.38
N ALA A 139 -3.59 -16.48 -4.60
CA ALA A 139 -4.62 -17.42 -5.02
C ALA A 139 -4.58 -18.75 -4.24
N VAL A 140 -3.39 -19.30 -3.98
CA VAL A 140 -3.25 -20.50 -3.16
C VAL A 140 -3.73 -20.23 -1.74
N ASN A 141 -3.35 -19.09 -1.15
CA ASN A 141 -3.81 -18.71 0.17
C ASN A 141 -5.32 -18.47 0.23
N GLN A 142 -5.93 -17.81 -0.76
CA GLN A 142 -7.39 -17.68 -0.88
C GLN A 142 -8.08 -19.05 -0.95
N ALA A 143 -7.53 -20.02 -1.67
CA ALA A 143 -8.06 -21.38 -1.70
C ALA A 143 -7.94 -22.09 -0.34
N LEU A 144 -6.81 -21.94 0.37
CA LEU A 144 -6.59 -22.47 1.71
C LEU A 144 -7.49 -21.81 2.78
N GLN A 145 -7.88 -20.56 2.58
CA GLN A 145 -8.87 -19.83 3.38
C GLN A 145 -10.33 -20.17 3.00
N GLY A 146 -10.57 -21.09 2.07
CA GLY A 146 -11.93 -21.48 1.65
C GLY A 146 -12.61 -20.51 0.69
N ARG A 147 -11.87 -19.61 0.01
CA ARG A 147 -12.38 -18.56 -0.90
C ARG A 147 -12.09 -18.91 -2.40
N PRO A 148 -12.63 -20.00 -2.98
CA PRO A 148 -12.24 -20.49 -4.31
C PRO A 148 -12.59 -19.51 -5.45
N THR A 149 -13.70 -18.78 -5.34
CA THR A 149 -14.09 -17.74 -6.31
C THR A 149 -13.02 -16.64 -6.41
N GLN A 150 -12.46 -16.23 -5.28
CA GLN A 150 -11.45 -15.17 -5.21
C GLN A 150 -10.09 -15.71 -5.70
N ALA A 151 -9.73 -16.94 -5.31
CA ALA A 151 -8.57 -17.64 -5.86
C ALA A 151 -8.61 -17.72 -7.39
N GLY A 152 -9.76 -18.11 -7.97
CA GLY A 152 -9.97 -18.15 -9.41
C GLY A 152 -9.83 -16.78 -10.08
N GLN A 153 -10.36 -15.72 -9.46
CA GLN A 153 -10.19 -14.34 -9.97
C GLN A 153 -8.73 -13.88 -9.89
N SER A 154 -8.01 -14.16 -8.79
CA SER A 154 -6.59 -13.85 -8.65
C SER A 154 -5.72 -14.57 -9.68
N LEU A 155 -6.00 -15.85 -9.98
CA LEU A 155 -5.36 -16.58 -11.08
C LEU A 155 -5.74 -16.02 -12.46
N GLY A 156 -7.00 -15.63 -12.66
CA GLY A 156 -7.46 -14.99 -13.89
C GLY A 156 -6.73 -13.67 -14.16
N ARG A 157 -6.59 -12.82 -13.12
CA ARG A 157 -5.77 -11.60 -13.17
C ARG A 157 -4.32 -11.91 -13.49
N PHE A 158 -3.72 -12.91 -12.83
CA PHE A 158 -2.35 -13.33 -13.11
C PHE A 158 -2.16 -13.77 -14.57
N ALA A 159 -3.05 -14.60 -15.10
CA ALA A 159 -2.98 -15.07 -16.47
C ALA A 159 -3.10 -13.92 -17.49
N VAL A 160 -4.13 -13.08 -17.35
CA VAL A 160 -4.37 -11.92 -18.23
C VAL A 160 -3.23 -10.89 -18.16
N ASN A 161 -2.79 -10.52 -16.97
CA ASN A 161 -1.73 -9.52 -16.81
C ASN A 161 -0.36 -10.06 -17.24
N THR A 162 -0.09 -11.35 -17.04
CA THR A 162 1.16 -11.97 -17.51
C THR A 162 1.22 -12.08 -19.04
N THR A 163 0.08 -12.39 -19.69
CA THR A 163 0.01 -12.57 -21.15
C THR A 163 -0.20 -11.27 -21.90
N VAL A 164 -1.34 -10.61 -21.71
CA VAL A 164 -1.72 -9.36 -22.38
C VAL A 164 -1.02 -8.16 -21.75
N GLY A 165 -0.83 -8.18 -20.43
CA GLY A 165 -0.23 -7.09 -19.66
C GLY A 165 1.30 -7.08 -19.63
N ILE A 166 1.98 -7.85 -20.49
CA ILE A 166 3.44 -7.99 -20.57
C ILE A 166 4.06 -8.31 -19.19
N ALA A 167 3.95 -9.57 -18.76
CA ALA A 167 4.40 -10.07 -17.45
C ALA A 167 3.79 -9.37 -16.21
N GLY A 168 2.79 -8.50 -16.41
CA GLY A 168 2.12 -7.72 -15.36
C GLY A 168 2.61 -6.28 -15.22
N VAL A 169 3.39 -5.76 -16.17
CA VAL A 169 3.75 -4.32 -16.24
C VAL A 169 2.50 -3.47 -16.47
N PHE A 170 1.53 -3.98 -17.24
CA PHE A 170 0.20 -3.42 -17.44
C PHE A 170 -0.87 -4.28 -16.75
N ASP A 171 -2.04 -3.69 -16.50
CA ASP A 171 -3.15 -4.31 -15.76
C ASP A 171 -4.46 -4.41 -16.58
N PRO A 172 -4.45 -5.05 -17.77
CA PRO A 172 -5.66 -5.20 -18.58
C PRO A 172 -6.77 -5.99 -17.89
N ALA A 173 -6.48 -6.81 -16.88
CA ALA A 173 -7.50 -7.53 -16.12
C ALA A 173 -8.49 -6.59 -15.39
N THR A 174 -8.06 -5.39 -14.99
CA THR A 174 -8.96 -4.36 -14.45
C THR A 174 -9.90 -3.81 -15.51
N SER A 175 -9.43 -3.57 -16.74
CA SER A 175 -10.27 -3.14 -17.87
C SER A 175 -11.26 -4.22 -18.32
N LEU A 176 -10.96 -5.50 -18.06
CA LEU A 176 -11.87 -6.64 -18.26
C LEU A 176 -12.84 -6.87 -17.07
N GLY A 177 -12.82 -6.00 -16.05
CA GLY A 177 -13.73 -6.09 -14.91
C GLY A 177 -13.42 -7.20 -13.91
N VAL A 178 -12.24 -7.84 -13.96
CA VAL A 178 -11.87 -8.90 -13.00
C VAL A 178 -11.56 -8.26 -11.64
N PRO A 179 -12.26 -8.61 -10.54
CA PRO A 179 -12.07 -7.97 -9.24
C PRO A 179 -10.63 -8.10 -8.72
N LYS A 180 -10.10 -7.02 -8.14
CA LYS A 180 -8.78 -7.01 -7.50
C LYS A 180 -8.94 -7.21 -6.00
N TRP A 181 -8.39 -8.31 -5.49
CA TRP A 181 -8.34 -8.61 -4.07
C TRP A 181 -7.08 -8.03 -3.41
N GLU A 182 -7.09 -7.97 -2.07
CA GLU A 182 -5.87 -7.70 -1.31
C GLU A 182 -4.87 -8.86 -1.44
N GLY A 183 -3.61 -8.60 -1.09
CA GLY A 183 -2.54 -9.58 -1.22
C GLY A 183 -2.54 -10.57 -0.06
N GLU A 184 -3.23 -11.71 -0.24
CA GLU A 184 -3.17 -12.82 0.71
C GLU A 184 -1.77 -13.44 0.78
N ASP A 185 -1.41 -13.88 1.98
CA ASP A 185 -0.16 -14.55 2.36
C ASP A 185 -0.47 -15.65 3.39
N PHE A 186 0.46 -16.57 3.63
CA PHE A 186 0.23 -17.70 4.54
C PHE A 186 0.03 -17.27 6.01
N GLY A 187 0.39 -16.04 6.37
CA GLY A 187 0.14 -15.49 7.71
C GLY A 187 -1.33 -15.12 7.90
N GLN A 188 -2.00 -14.59 6.87
CA GLN A 188 -3.46 -14.39 6.86
C GLN A 188 -4.18 -15.75 6.90
N THR A 189 -3.74 -16.73 6.10
CA THR A 189 -4.25 -18.10 6.13
C THR A 189 -4.15 -18.74 7.52
N LEU A 190 -2.98 -18.70 8.16
CA LEU A 190 -2.80 -19.19 9.53
C LEU A 190 -3.69 -18.46 10.54
N ALA A 191 -3.99 -17.17 10.33
CA ALA A 191 -4.93 -16.42 11.17
C ALA A 191 -6.38 -16.88 11.00
N THR A 192 -6.84 -17.12 9.76
CA THR A 192 -8.17 -17.70 9.49
C THR A 192 -8.31 -19.12 10.07
N TRP A 193 -7.22 -19.90 10.11
CA TRP A 193 -7.17 -21.22 10.74
C TRP A 193 -7.05 -21.17 12.28
N GLY A 194 -7.17 -19.99 12.88
CA GLY A 194 -7.25 -19.80 14.34
C GLY A 194 -6.01 -19.21 15.00
N TRP A 195 -4.86 -19.09 14.32
CA TRP A 195 -3.68 -18.43 14.90
C TRP A 195 -3.77 -16.90 14.74
N GLN A 196 -4.79 -16.30 15.33
CA GLN A 196 -5.03 -14.85 15.29
C GLN A 196 -4.03 -14.11 16.16
N ASP A 197 -3.89 -14.53 17.43
CA ASP A 197 -2.94 -13.97 18.39
C ASP A 197 -1.51 -14.44 18.11
N SER A 198 -0.67 -13.53 17.61
CA SER A 198 0.76 -13.79 17.41
C SER A 198 1.61 -12.66 17.96
N ARG A 199 2.79 -13.02 18.48
CA ARG A 199 3.70 -12.09 19.16
C ARG A 199 4.45 -11.23 18.15
N TYR A 200 4.58 -9.94 18.44
CA TYR A 200 5.29 -8.98 17.59
C TYR A 200 6.81 -9.19 17.61
N LEU A 201 7.42 -9.08 16.43
CA LEU A 201 8.85 -9.26 16.19
C LEU A 201 9.32 -8.29 15.10
N VAL A 202 10.44 -7.60 15.32
CA VAL A 202 11.13 -6.86 14.25
C VAL A 202 12.24 -7.73 13.70
N MET A 203 12.13 -8.12 12.42
CA MET A 203 13.16 -8.87 11.73
C MET A 203 14.23 -7.94 11.14
N PRO A 204 15.52 -8.33 11.12
CA PRO A 204 16.55 -7.60 10.40
C PRO A 204 16.22 -7.56 8.91
N LEU A 205 16.44 -6.42 8.26
CA LEU A 205 16.10 -6.09 6.86
C LEU A 205 14.59 -6.07 6.53
N LEU A 206 13.82 -7.01 7.08
CA LEU A 206 12.43 -7.29 6.70
C LEU A 206 11.38 -6.55 7.55
N GLY A 207 11.80 -5.89 8.64
CA GLY A 207 10.98 -4.96 9.42
C GLY A 207 9.95 -5.60 10.38
N PRO A 208 8.94 -4.82 10.78
CA PRO A 208 7.81 -5.23 11.64
C PRO A 208 7.04 -6.46 11.12
N ARG A 209 6.89 -7.50 11.95
CA ARG A 209 6.16 -8.76 11.68
C ARG A 209 5.61 -9.37 12.98
N THR A 210 4.91 -10.51 12.88
CA THR A 210 4.72 -11.44 14.01
C THR A 210 5.47 -12.75 13.79
N VAL A 211 5.54 -13.59 14.83
CA VAL A 211 6.08 -14.96 14.74
C VAL A 211 5.35 -15.80 13.67
N ARG A 212 4.02 -15.69 13.60
CA ARG A 212 3.21 -16.32 12.54
C ARG A 212 3.62 -15.84 11.16
N ASP A 213 3.77 -14.53 10.99
CA ASP A 213 4.15 -13.94 9.69
C ASP A 213 5.61 -14.23 9.32
N ALA A 214 6.46 -14.65 10.27
CA ALA A 214 7.80 -15.17 10.00
C ALA A 214 7.76 -16.63 9.51
N VAL A 215 6.93 -17.48 10.13
CA VAL A 215 6.64 -18.84 9.63
C VAL A 215 6.00 -18.79 8.23
N ALA A 216 5.13 -17.81 7.99
CA ALA A 216 4.47 -17.60 6.70
C ALA A 216 5.45 -17.43 5.52
N ILE A 217 6.57 -16.74 5.74
CA ILE A 217 7.60 -16.57 4.70
C ILE A 217 8.13 -17.92 4.22
N VAL A 218 8.29 -18.90 5.12
CA VAL A 218 8.75 -20.26 4.77
C VAL A 218 7.64 -21.03 4.05
N GLY A 219 6.37 -20.86 4.46
CA GLY A 219 5.21 -21.47 3.80
C GLY A 219 4.98 -20.96 2.37
N ASP A 220 5.15 -19.66 2.14
CA ASP A 220 4.97 -19.02 0.82
C ASP A 220 6.20 -19.17 -0.11
N MET A 221 7.38 -19.50 0.43
CA MET A 221 8.63 -19.60 -0.33
C MET A 221 8.55 -20.52 -1.57
N PRO A 222 7.96 -21.73 -1.53
CA PRO A 222 7.83 -22.61 -2.70
C PRO A 222 6.86 -22.08 -3.77
N LEU A 223 6.02 -21.10 -3.44
CA LEU A 223 5.05 -20.49 -4.34
C LEU A 223 5.62 -19.27 -5.08
N SER A 224 6.63 -18.61 -4.50
CA SER A 224 7.32 -17.45 -5.08
C SER A 224 7.90 -17.75 -6.48
N PRO A 225 7.51 -17.00 -7.54
CA PRO A 225 8.13 -17.14 -8.86
C PRO A 225 9.60 -16.73 -8.89
N ILE A 226 10.00 -15.76 -8.06
CA ILE A 226 11.40 -15.26 -8.00
C ILE A 226 12.34 -16.36 -7.48
N GLY A 227 11.88 -17.16 -6.51
CA GLY A 227 12.65 -18.28 -5.96
C GLY A 227 12.82 -19.46 -6.92
N LYS A 228 12.20 -19.44 -8.10
CA LYS A 228 12.29 -20.48 -9.15
C LYS A 228 13.19 -20.07 -10.33
N ILE A 229 13.93 -18.97 -10.18
CA ILE A 229 14.86 -18.48 -11.20
C ILE A 229 16.23 -19.12 -10.97
N ASP A 230 16.64 -20.01 -11.88
CA ASP A 230 17.92 -20.75 -11.79
C ASP A 230 19.15 -19.83 -11.71
N SER A 231 19.06 -18.61 -12.27
CA SER A 231 20.13 -17.62 -12.23
C SER A 231 20.03 -16.76 -10.97
N ALA A 232 20.86 -17.08 -9.96
CA ALA A 232 21.00 -16.29 -8.73
C ALA A 232 21.17 -14.79 -9.02
N SER A 233 22.04 -14.41 -9.97
CA SER A 233 22.25 -13.00 -10.34
C SER A 233 20.98 -12.28 -10.83
N VAL A 234 20.04 -12.99 -11.44
CA VAL A 234 18.74 -12.42 -11.85
C VAL A 234 17.78 -12.35 -10.67
N ALA A 235 17.70 -13.42 -9.86
CA ALA A 235 16.87 -13.45 -8.66
C ALA A 235 17.25 -12.33 -7.67
N ASP A 236 18.55 -12.19 -7.37
CA ASP A 236 19.10 -11.16 -6.49
C ASP A 236 18.75 -9.74 -6.98
N LYS A 237 18.92 -9.48 -8.29
CA LYS A 237 18.58 -8.18 -8.89
C LYS A 237 17.09 -7.87 -8.80
N LEU A 238 16.23 -8.86 -9.03
CA LEU A 238 14.78 -8.69 -8.89
C LEU A 238 14.37 -8.47 -7.43
N GLN A 239 15.01 -9.15 -6.48
CA GLN A 239 14.77 -8.97 -5.05
C GLN A 239 15.22 -7.59 -4.57
N ILE A 240 16.41 -7.13 -4.99
CA ILE A 240 16.89 -5.77 -4.72
C ILE A 240 15.94 -4.73 -5.33
N LEU A 241 15.54 -4.90 -6.60
CA LEU A 241 14.58 -4.00 -7.24
C LEU A 241 13.23 -3.96 -6.51
N GLN A 242 12.73 -5.10 -6.03
CA GLN A 242 11.50 -5.17 -5.22
C GLN A 242 11.65 -4.43 -3.89
N MET A 243 12.81 -4.51 -3.22
CA MET A 243 13.09 -3.76 -1.99
C MET A 243 13.17 -2.25 -2.26
N VAL A 244 13.80 -1.84 -3.36
CA VAL A 244 13.95 -0.42 -3.74
C VAL A 244 12.61 0.18 -4.15
N ASP A 245 11.83 -0.49 -5.01
CA ASP A 245 10.48 -0.07 -5.42
C ASP A 245 9.55 0.03 -4.20
N GLY A 246 9.55 -1.01 -3.35
CA GLY A 246 8.77 -1.01 -2.10
C GLY A 246 9.18 0.09 -1.12
N ARG A 247 10.47 0.43 -1.02
CA ARG A 247 10.93 1.55 -0.18
C ARG A 247 10.57 2.91 -0.77
N THR A 248 10.61 3.03 -2.10
CA THR A 248 10.27 4.25 -2.86
C THR A 248 8.82 4.64 -2.59
N GLN A 249 7.89 3.69 -2.66
CA GLN A 249 6.47 3.88 -2.32
C GLN A 249 6.25 4.37 -0.88
N MET A 250 7.22 4.19 0.03
CA MET A 250 7.14 4.63 1.43
C MET A 250 7.82 5.98 1.71
N LEU A 251 8.55 6.57 0.74
CA LEU A 251 9.22 7.87 0.93
C LEU A 251 8.28 9.00 1.39
N PRO A 252 7.03 9.14 0.89
CA PRO A 252 6.09 10.17 1.36
C PRO A 252 5.70 10.05 2.85
N MET A 253 5.91 8.87 3.46
CA MET A 253 5.58 8.60 4.85
C MET A 253 6.73 8.93 5.81
N ASP A 254 7.94 9.20 5.30
CA ASP A 254 9.12 9.56 6.10
C ASP A 254 8.89 10.79 7.00
N ARG A 255 8.02 11.73 6.59
CA ARG A 255 7.70 12.93 7.38
C ARG A 255 7.03 12.57 8.70
N PHE A 256 5.96 11.76 8.65
CA PHE A 256 5.19 11.35 9.83
C PHE A 256 6.03 10.55 10.83
N ARG A 257 7.02 9.80 10.33
CA ARG A 257 7.99 9.06 11.17
C ARG A 257 8.98 9.96 11.90
N LYS A 258 9.43 11.06 11.27
CA LYS A 258 10.41 11.98 11.87
C LYS A 258 9.80 12.84 12.99
N ASP A 259 8.53 13.15 12.87
CA ASP A 259 7.81 13.99 13.82
C ASP A 259 7.23 13.18 15.01
N ALA A 260 7.39 11.84 14.99
CA ALA A 260 6.92 10.96 16.06
C ALA A 260 7.85 11.01 17.29
N LEU A 261 7.26 11.09 18.48
CA LEU A 261 7.97 11.06 19.77
C LEU A 261 8.76 9.74 19.96
N ASP A 262 8.20 8.63 19.48
CA ASP A 262 8.87 7.32 19.42
C ASP A 262 8.56 6.66 18.07
N ASP A 263 9.51 6.75 17.13
CA ASP A 263 9.43 6.13 15.80
C ASP A 263 9.22 4.60 15.86
N TYR A 264 9.72 3.92 16.89
CA TYR A 264 9.52 2.48 17.03
C TYR A 264 8.05 2.15 17.36
N LEU A 265 7.48 2.83 18.36
CA LEU A 265 6.08 2.64 18.72
C LEU A 265 5.14 3.06 17.58
N PHE A 266 5.42 4.19 16.93
CA PHE A 266 4.67 4.65 15.76
C PHE A 266 4.67 3.61 14.63
N VAL A 267 5.83 3.08 14.26
CA VAL A 267 5.95 2.06 13.20
C VAL A 267 5.29 0.75 13.59
N ARG A 268 5.47 0.28 14.84
CA ARG A 268 4.83 -0.93 15.37
C ARG A 268 3.31 -0.84 15.30
N ASP A 269 2.75 0.24 15.84
CA ASP A 269 1.31 0.39 16.01
C ASP A 269 0.62 0.65 14.66
N ALA A 270 1.27 1.38 13.74
CA ALA A 270 0.80 1.53 12.36
C ALA A 270 0.84 0.20 11.58
N TRP A 271 1.91 -0.59 11.74
CA TRP A 271 1.99 -1.92 11.13
C TRP A 271 0.91 -2.86 11.68
N ALA A 272 0.75 -2.91 13.00
CA ALA A 272 -0.24 -3.75 13.65
C ALA A 272 -1.67 -3.36 13.27
N GLN A 273 -1.97 -2.05 13.17
CA GLN A 273 -3.27 -1.58 12.68
C GLN A 273 -3.55 -2.05 11.25
N ARG A 274 -2.55 -2.00 10.36
CA ARG A 274 -2.69 -2.52 9.00
C ARG A 274 -2.91 -4.03 9.00
N ARG A 275 -2.06 -4.79 9.71
CA ARG A 275 -2.11 -6.26 9.71
C ARG A 275 -3.40 -6.81 10.34
N ASN A 276 -3.87 -6.20 11.43
CA ASN A 276 -5.13 -6.59 12.06
C ASN A 276 -6.34 -6.28 11.19
N ARG A 277 -6.30 -5.20 10.38
CA ARG A 277 -7.36 -4.89 9.42
C ARG A 277 -7.49 -6.00 8.37
N GLN A 278 -6.37 -6.42 7.78
CA GLN A 278 -6.35 -7.48 6.78
C GLN A 278 -6.95 -8.78 7.33
N ILE A 279 -6.43 -9.26 8.47
CA ILE A 279 -6.92 -10.47 9.15
C ILE A 279 -8.41 -10.36 9.48
N TYR A 280 -8.88 -9.18 9.92
CA TYR A 280 -10.30 -8.97 10.20
C TYR A 280 -11.15 -9.05 8.92
N GLN A 281 -10.68 -8.46 7.80
CA GLN A 281 -11.34 -8.59 6.50
C GLN A 281 -11.45 -10.06 6.07
N ASP A 282 -10.36 -10.82 6.18
CA ASP A 282 -10.34 -12.25 5.81
C ASP A 282 -11.29 -13.09 6.68
N LEU A 283 -11.31 -12.82 7.99
CA LEU A 283 -12.24 -13.48 8.92
C LEU A 283 -13.70 -13.14 8.56
N THR A 284 -14.04 -11.87 8.30
CA THR A 284 -15.42 -11.50 7.90
C THR A 284 -15.84 -12.16 6.59
N VAL A 285 -14.95 -12.23 5.61
CA VAL A 285 -15.21 -12.82 4.29
C VAL A 285 -15.26 -14.36 4.35
N SER A 286 -14.65 -15.00 5.35
CA SER A 286 -14.70 -16.45 5.55
C SER A 286 -15.99 -16.96 6.23
N LEU A 287 -16.87 -16.05 6.66
CA LEU A 287 -18.12 -16.35 7.35
C LEU A 287 -19.38 -16.17 6.46
N GLU A 288 -19.21 -15.74 5.21
CA GLU A 288 -20.25 -15.56 4.18
C GLU A 288 -20.23 -16.67 3.11
#